data_AF-A0A8K1CZ69-F1
#
_entry.id   AF-A0A8K1CZ69-F1
#
_cell.length_a   1.000
_cell.length_b   1.000
_cell.length_c   1.000
_cell.angle_alpha   90.00
_cell.angle_beta   90.00
_cell.angle_gamma   90.00
#
_symmetry.space_group_name_H-M   'P 1'
#
loop_
_entity.id
_entity.type
_entity.pdbx_description
1 polymer ?
#
loop_
_entity_poly.entity_id
_entity_poly.type
_entity_poly.pdbx_seq_one_letter_code
_entity_poly.pdbx_strand_id
1 'polypeptide(L)'
;MYGFSILQLIILMLLVALASDLMSKGTIELEKRFGKGITGGVILGIINALPETIIVTEALLNGFYEVALGSALGGNILLFTLGLGVVSIVYYIKYRSKVIQLEGEINIEYYSLVVATLVLLISIIYGKLNIYLSLCLLFIYAFYVFKRYKNYSSRRDSFSKNNVKRGIIYLLIGGFLLIFITKYFIISVINTAEILGVPTFLITVLLTPLAGELGENLIAVKLISSSPSDATTAIINFMGSKLENMTLLLSIIGISQTISLRSSVLELIMILFATIIFLGILKDRNIKINEGISLFLIYTILIAILIKFSA
;
A
#
# COMPACT_ATOMS: atom_id res chain seq x y z
N MET A 1 -19.64 1.62 -27.37
CA MET A 1 -19.76 0.78 -26.16
C MET A 1 -18.44 0.78 -25.37
N TYR A 2 -17.30 0.42 -25.97
CA TYR A 2 -15.99 0.42 -25.31
C TYR A 2 -15.56 1.76 -24.67
N GLY A 3 -15.71 2.88 -25.39
CA GLY A 3 -15.34 4.20 -24.86
C GLY A 3 -16.14 4.63 -23.63
N PHE A 4 -17.38 4.14 -23.47
CA PHE A 4 -18.20 4.43 -22.30
C PHE A 4 -17.68 3.68 -21.06
N SER A 5 -17.29 2.41 -21.20
CA SER A 5 -16.74 1.60 -20.10
C SER A 5 -15.39 2.14 -19.60
N ILE A 6 -14.52 2.57 -20.51
CA ILE A 6 -13.21 3.15 -20.14
C ILE A 6 -13.41 4.51 -19.45
N LEU A 7 -14.31 5.35 -19.97
CA LEU A 7 -14.64 6.63 -19.31
C LEU A 7 -15.23 6.41 -17.92
N GLN A 8 -16.12 5.43 -17.77
CA GLN A 8 -16.68 5.03 -16.47
C GLN A 8 -15.58 4.61 -15.51
N LEU A 9 -14.60 3.80 -15.95
CA LEU A 9 -13.47 3.41 -15.12
C LEU A 9 -12.67 4.62 -14.64
N ILE A 10 -12.33 5.54 -15.53
CA ILE A 10 -11.56 6.76 -15.19
C ILE A 10 -12.31 7.59 -14.15
N ILE A 11 -13.62 7.79 -14.34
CA ILE A 11 -14.45 8.52 -13.38
C ILE A 11 -14.46 7.81 -12.02
N LEU A 12 -14.64 6.50 -12.00
CA LEU A 12 -14.66 5.71 -10.76
C LEU A 12 -13.30 5.72 -10.06
N MET A 13 -12.19 5.62 -10.80
CA MET A 13 -10.84 5.75 -10.26
C MET A 13 -10.65 7.11 -9.57
N LEU A 14 -11.08 8.20 -10.22
CA LEU A 14 -11.01 9.54 -9.63
C LEU A 14 -11.85 9.65 -8.36
N LEU A 15 -13.06 9.07 -8.35
CA LEU A 15 -13.93 9.07 -7.17
C LEU A 15 -13.34 8.25 -6.01
N VAL A 16 -12.75 7.09 -6.30
CA VAL A 16 -12.02 6.28 -5.31
C VAL A 16 -10.83 7.08 -4.76
N ALA A 17 -10.04 7.70 -5.64
CA ALA A 17 -8.90 8.53 -5.24
C ALA A 17 -9.30 9.69 -4.32
N LEU A 18 -10.40 10.38 -4.62
CA LEU A 18 -10.93 11.45 -3.79
C LEU A 18 -11.41 10.94 -2.43
N ALA A 19 -12.06 9.78 -2.40
CA ALA A 19 -12.49 9.15 -1.15
C ALA A 19 -11.30 8.71 -0.30
N SER A 20 -10.29 8.08 -0.91
CA SER A 20 -9.02 7.72 -0.25
C SER A 20 -8.30 8.96 0.29
N ASP A 21 -8.21 10.05 -0.48
CA ASP A 21 -7.60 11.31 -0.02
C ASP A 21 -8.35 11.93 1.17
N LEU A 22 -9.69 11.85 1.21
CA LEU A 22 -10.46 12.24 2.39
C LEU A 22 -10.10 11.38 3.60
N MET A 23 -10.03 10.06 3.44
CA MET A 23 -9.64 9.17 4.54
C MET A 23 -8.22 9.48 5.04
N SER A 24 -7.27 9.64 4.11
CA SER A 24 -5.90 10.06 4.36
C SER A 24 -5.79 11.38 5.16
N LYS A 25 -6.60 12.40 4.83
CA LYS A 25 -6.70 13.64 5.63
C LYS A 25 -7.22 13.37 7.04
N GLY A 26 -8.15 12.43 7.18
CA GLY A 26 -8.63 11.93 8.45
C GLY A 26 -7.49 11.35 9.29
N THR A 27 -6.66 10.49 8.69
CA THR A 27 -5.50 9.89 9.34
C THR A 27 -4.51 10.95 9.86
N ILE A 28 -4.16 11.96 9.05
CA ILE A 28 -3.28 13.06 9.49
C ILE A 28 -3.85 13.79 10.72
N GLU A 29 -5.15 14.03 10.76
CA GLU A 29 -5.77 14.73 11.89
C GLU A 29 -5.79 13.88 13.16
N LEU A 30 -5.95 12.56 13.00
CA LEU A 30 -5.81 11.61 14.10
C LEU A 30 -4.36 11.52 14.60
N GLU A 31 -3.38 11.59 13.71
CA GLU A 31 -1.94 11.59 14.05
C GLU A 31 -1.60 12.73 15.01
N LYS A 32 -2.24 13.90 14.87
CA LYS A 32 -2.07 15.03 15.81
C LYS A 32 -2.50 14.74 17.24
N ARG A 33 -3.37 13.75 17.47
CA ARG A 33 -3.82 13.33 18.82
C ARG A 33 -3.04 12.12 19.32
N PHE A 34 -2.86 11.13 18.47
CA PHE A 34 -2.12 9.91 18.80
C PHE A 34 -0.59 10.11 18.81
N GLY A 35 -0.11 11.28 18.37
CA GLY A 35 1.29 11.67 18.31
C GLY A 35 2.04 11.02 17.14
N LYS A 36 3.28 11.47 16.89
CA LYS A 36 4.25 10.82 15.98
C LYS A 36 4.79 9.48 16.55
N GLY A 37 4.06 8.87 17.48
CA GLY A 37 4.40 7.68 18.24
C GLY A 37 3.50 6.49 17.91
N ILE A 38 3.72 5.35 18.56
CA ILE A 38 3.40 4.01 18.06
C ILE A 38 1.90 3.65 18.11
N THR A 39 1.11 4.18 19.04
CA THR A 39 -0.36 4.09 18.95
C THR A 39 -0.86 4.85 17.72
N GLY A 40 -0.20 5.95 17.37
CA GLY A 40 -0.30 6.58 16.06
C GLY A 40 0.14 5.61 14.96
N GLY A 41 1.41 5.22 14.88
CA GLY A 41 1.92 4.42 13.75
C GLY A 41 1.13 3.15 13.41
N VAL A 42 0.69 2.36 14.41
CA VAL A 42 -0.12 1.15 14.17
C VAL A 42 -1.57 1.48 13.81
N ILE A 43 -2.22 2.38 14.57
CA ILE A 43 -3.62 2.74 14.28
C ILE A 43 -3.70 3.51 12.95
N LEU A 44 -2.78 4.43 12.71
CA LEU A 44 -2.66 5.17 11.46
C LEU A 44 -2.28 4.26 10.30
N GLY A 45 -1.46 3.23 10.53
CA GLY A 45 -1.18 2.18 9.53
C GLY A 45 -2.46 1.48 9.09
N ILE A 46 -3.21 0.93 10.05
CA ILE A 46 -4.52 0.30 9.82
C ILE A 46 -5.48 1.26 9.13
N ILE A 47 -5.56 2.51 9.62
CA ILE A 47 -6.46 3.53 9.06
C ILE A 47 -6.05 3.91 7.63
N ASN A 48 -4.76 4.02 7.36
CA ASN A 48 -4.24 4.34 6.03
C ASN A 48 -4.50 3.22 5.02
N ALA A 49 -4.52 1.96 5.46
CA ALA A 49 -4.82 0.81 4.62
C ALA A 49 -6.32 0.51 4.53
N LEU A 50 -7.20 1.30 5.16
CA LEU A 50 -8.65 1.10 5.05
C LEU A 50 -9.19 1.21 3.62
N PRO A 51 -8.75 2.16 2.77
CA PRO A 51 -9.21 2.21 1.38
C PRO A 51 -8.96 0.88 0.66
N GLU A 52 -7.75 0.34 0.76
CA GLU A 52 -7.36 -0.96 0.20
C GLU A 52 -8.15 -2.09 0.85
N THR A 53 -8.29 -2.07 2.18
CA THR A 53 -9.06 -3.08 2.93
C THR A 53 -10.50 -3.14 2.46
N ILE A 54 -11.14 -1.99 2.20
CA ILE A 54 -12.52 -1.93 1.70
C ILE A 54 -12.57 -2.50 0.27
N ILE A 55 -11.64 -2.14 -0.61
CA ILE A 55 -11.58 -2.69 -1.98
C ILE A 55 -11.40 -4.21 -1.96
N VAL A 56 -10.47 -4.72 -1.16
CA VAL A 56 -10.19 -6.14 -1.01
C VAL A 56 -11.38 -6.88 -0.41
N THR A 57 -12.00 -6.32 0.63
CA THR A 57 -13.16 -6.95 1.29
C THR A 57 -14.36 -7.00 0.36
N GLU A 58 -14.67 -5.91 -0.35
CA GLU A 58 -15.77 -5.88 -1.32
C GLU A 58 -15.51 -6.88 -2.46
N ALA A 59 -14.28 -6.98 -2.96
CA ALA A 59 -13.91 -7.97 -3.97
C ALA A 59 -14.11 -9.40 -3.46
N LEU A 60 -13.70 -9.71 -2.23
CA LEU A 60 -13.91 -11.03 -1.61
C LEU A 60 -15.40 -11.36 -1.41
N LEU A 61 -16.20 -10.41 -0.94
CA LEU A 61 -17.64 -10.59 -0.72
C LEU A 61 -18.40 -10.89 -2.02
N ASN A 62 -17.90 -10.40 -3.16
CA ASN A 62 -18.47 -10.65 -4.48
C ASN A 62 -17.76 -11.80 -5.24
N GLY A 63 -16.81 -12.50 -4.62
CA GLY A 63 -16.10 -13.64 -5.24
C GLY A 63 -15.03 -13.28 -6.27
N PHE A 64 -14.59 -12.02 -6.33
CA PHE A 64 -13.57 -11.54 -7.25
C PHE A 64 -12.15 -11.66 -6.66
N TYR A 65 -11.70 -12.89 -6.45
CA TYR A 65 -10.43 -13.18 -5.77
C TYR A 65 -9.18 -12.63 -6.49
N GLU A 66 -9.18 -12.59 -7.82
CA GLU A 66 -8.08 -11.97 -8.58
C GLU A 66 -7.99 -10.46 -8.35
N VAL A 67 -9.15 -9.79 -8.23
CA VAL A 67 -9.22 -8.37 -7.90
C VAL A 67 -8.74 -8.15 -6.46
N ALA A 68 -9.18 -8.99 -5.51
CA ALA A 68 -8.74 -8.92 -4.13
C ALA A 68 -7.21 -9.06 -3.98
N LEU A 69 -6.61 -10.07 -4.62
CA LEU A 69 -5.16 -10.26 -4.60
C LEU A 69 -4.40 -9.13 -5.32
N GLY A 70 -4.89 -8.70 -6.48
CA GLY A 70 -4.25 -7.64 -7.26
C GLY A 70 -4.27 -6.30 -6.55
N SER A 71 -5.38 -5.96 -5.88
CA SER A 71 -5.50 -4.75 -5.07
C SER A 71 -4.66 -4.79 -3.80
N ALA A 72 -4.58 -5.95 -3.14
CA ALA A 72 -3.70 -6.10 -1.99
C ALA A 72 -2.23 -5.86 -2.39
N LEU A 73 -1.76 -6.46 -3.49
CA LEU A 73 -0.33 -6.51 -3.78
C LEU A 73 0.19 -5.46 -4.78
N GLY A 74 -0.66 -4.93 -5.68
CA GLY A 74 -0.21 -4.01 -6.73
C GLY A 74 0.45 -2.74 -6.18
N GLY A 75 0.02 -2.31 -4.99
CA GLY A 75 0.60 -1.22 -4.23
C GLY A 75 2.09 -1.32 -4.00
N ASN A 76 2.61 -2.53 -3.87
CA ASN A 76 4.03 -2.74 -3.66
C ASN A 76 4.83 -2.30 -4.88
N ILE A 77 4.30 -2.48 -6.09
CA ILE A 77 4.98 -1.96 -7.28
C ILE A 77 4.92 -0.43 -7.25
N LEU A 78 3.73 0.15 -7.12
CA LEU A 78 3.55 1.60 -7.21
C LEU A 78 4.32 2.36 -6.12
N LEU A 79 4.10 2.03 -4.85
CA LEU A 79 4.59 2.82 -3.73
C LEU A 79 6.08 2.62 -3.47
N PHE A 80 6.58 1.38 -3.59
CA PHE A 80 8.00 1.10 -3.39
C PHE A 80 8.89 1.56 -4.54
N THR A 81 8.32 1.81 -5.73
CA THR A 81 9.06 2.39 -6.84
C THR A 81 8.71 3.86 -7.03
N LEU A 82 7.59 4.15 -7.70
CA LEU A 82 7.16 5.51 -8.01
C LEU A 82 6.96 6.35 -6.74
N GLY A 83 6.32 5.81 -5.70
CA GLY A 83 6.11 6.53 -4.44
C GLY A 83 7.43 6.97 -3.80
N LEU A 84 8.36 6.03 -3.58
CA LEU A 84 9.69 6.33 -3.04
C LEU A 84 10.51 7.26 -3.96
N GLY A 85 10.37 7.12 -5.27
CA GLY A 85 10.96 8.02 -6.26
C GLY A 85 10.46 9.46 -6.09
N VAL A 86 9.13 9.65 -5.98
CA VAL A 86 8.51 10.96 -5.73
C VAL A 86 9.01 11.55 -4.41
N VAL A 87 9.02 10.76 -3.34
CA VAL A 87 9.55 11.16 -2.02
C VAL A 87 10.99 11.69 -2.13
N SER A 88 11.85 10.97 -2.84
CA SER A 88 13.26 11.32 -3.02
C SER A 88 13.43 12.63 -3.80
N ILE A 89 12.69 12.81 -4.89
CA ILE A 89 12.73 14.02 -5.72
C ILE A 89 12.19 15.23 -4.96
N VAL A 90 11.05 15.10 -4.30
CA VAL A 90 10.45 16.20 -3.53
C VAL A 90 11.39 16.65 -2.41
N TYR A 91 12.01 15.70 -1.71
CA TYR A 91 13.02 16.01 -0.69
C TYR A 91 14.20 16.79 -1.26
N TYR A 92 14.76 16.35 -2.40
CA TYR A 92 15.86 17.05 -3.06
C TYR A 92 15.47 18.47 -3.53
N ILE A 93 14.30 18.63 -4.16
CA ILE A 93 13.82 19.94 -4.62
C ILE A 93 13.69 20.91 -3.46
N LYS A 94 13.14 20.44 -2.33
CA LYS A 94 12.83 21.29 -1.18
C LYS A 94 14.06 21.63 -0.32
N TYR A 95 14.88 20.64 0.00
CA TYR A 95 15.99 20.81 0.95
C TYR A 95 17.37 20.88 0.28
N ARG A 96 17.46 20.67 -1.03
CA ARG A 96 18.73 20.60 -1.79
C ARG A 96 19.71 19.54 -1.29
N SER A 97 19.25 18.63 -0.44
CA SER A 97 20.02 17.47 0.02
C SER A 97 19.84 16.29 -0.93
N LYS A 98 20.95 15.64 -1.28
CA LYS A 98 20.95 14.46 -2.15
C LYS A 98 20.62 13.16 -1.41
N VAL A 99 20.54 13.20 -0.08
CA VAL A 99 20.35 12.00 0.76
C VAL A 99 19.27 12.26 1.81
N ILE A 100 18.31 11.34 1.90
CA ILE A 100 17.39 11.23 3.03
C ILE A 100 18.03 10.26 4.02
N GLN A 101 18.36 10.76 5.21
CA GLN A 101 18.86 9.92 6.30
C GLN A 101 17.67 9.45 7.13
N LEU A 102 17.52 8.13 7.26
CA LEU A 102 16.41 7.54 7.99
C LEU A 102 16.71 7.50 9.48
N GLU A 103 15.93 8.25 10.25
CA GLU A 103 16.05 8.37 11.70
C GLU A 103 15.03 7.46 12.43
N GLY A 104 15.31 7.13 13.68
CA GLY A 104 14.35 6.40 14.52
C GLY A 104 14.26 4.88 14.29
N GLU A 105 13.15 4.30 14.75
CA GLU A 105 12.93 2.85 14.81
C GLU A 105 12.24 2.31 13.56
N ILE A 106 12.99 2.17 12.46
CA ILE A 106 12.53 1.58 11.18
C ILE A 106 12.72 0.06 11.10
N ASN A 107 13.54 -0.50 12.00
CA ASN A 107 13.95 -1.91 11.93
C ASN A 107 12.77 -2.88 12.08
N ILE A 108 11.72 -2.50 12.82
CA ILE A 108 10.56 -3.37 13.02
C ILE A 108 9.86 -3.60 11.68
N GLU A 109 9.52 -2.52 10.98
CA GLU A 109 8.93 -2.55 9.65
C GLU A 109 9.83 -3.29 8.65
N TYR A 110 11.13 -2.98 8.65
CA TYR A 110 12.09 -3.59 7.74
C TYR A 110 12.14 -5.12 7.88
N TYR A 111 12.34 -5.64 9.10
CA TYR A 111 12.42 -7.08 9.31
C TYR A 111 11.08 -7.78 9.10
N SER A 112 9.96 -7.16 9.48
CA SER A 112 8.63 -7.72 9.22
C SER A 112 8.35 -7.82 7.72
N LEU A 113 8.73 -6.81 6.92
CA LEU A 113 8.61 -6.85 5.46
C LEU A 113 9.50 -7.92 4.83
N VAL A 114 10.73 -8.10 5.33
CA VAL A 114 11.61 -9.20 4.86
C VAL A 114 10.93 -10.56 5.07
N VAL A 115 10.38 -10.80 6.26
CA VAL A 115 9.70 -12.07 6.55
C VAL A 115 8.43 -12.24 5.72
N ALA A 116 7.61 -11.19 5.56
CA ALA A 116 6.43 -11.22 4.69
C ALA A 116 6.79 -11.54 3.23
N THR A 117 7.88 -10.94 2.73
CA THR A 117 8.42 -11.20 1.39
C THR A 117 8.83 -12.66 1.22
N LEU A 118 9.49 -13.26 2.22
CA LEU A 118 9.86 -14.68 2.20
C LEU A 118 8.63 -15.60 2.20
N VAL A 119 7.59 -15.28 2.97
CA VAL A 119 6.35 -16.08 2.97
C VAL A 119 5.60 -15.96 1.64
N LEU A 120 5.59 -14.77 1.03
CA LEU A 120 5.04 -14.59 -0.32
C LEU A 120 5.83 -15.41 -1.36
N LEU A 121 7.17 -15.42 -1.28
CA LEU A 121 8.01 -16.27 -2.13
C LEU A 121 7.69 -17.76 -1.95
N ILE A 122 7.53 -18.24 -0.72
CA ILE A 122 7.12 -19.62 -0.44
C ILE A 122 5.75 -19.90 -1.05
N SER A 123 4.80 -18.97 -0.95
CA SER A 123 3.45 -19.10 -1.52
C SER A 123 3.50 -19.25 -3.05
N ILE A 124 4.36 -18.47 -3.71
CA ILE A 124 4.58 -18.54 -5.17
C ILE A 124 5.19 -19.88 -5.56
N ILE A 125 6.24 -20.33 -4.87
CA ILE A 125 6.90 -21.63 -5.13
C ILE A 125 5.91 -22.79 -4.94
N TYR A 126 5.11 -22.71 -3.88
CA TYR A 126 4.07 -23.71 -3.61
C TYR A 126 2.89 -23.62 -4.60
N GLY A 127 2.74 -22.49 -5.29
CA GLY A 127 1.75 -22.23 -6.33
C GLY A 127 0.34 -21.95 -5.81
N LYS A 128 0.16 -21.77 -4.50
CA LYS A 128 -1.12 -21.43 -3.89
C LYS A 128 -0.99 -20.67 -2.58
N LEU A 129 -1.94 -19.79 -2.32
CA LEU A 129 -2.15 -19.14 -1.03
C LEU A 129 -3.25 -19.93 -0.30
N ASN A 130 -2.88 -20.69 0.73
CA ASN A 130 -3.80 -21.52 1.51
C ASN A 130 -3.98 -20.97 2.93
N ILE A 131 -4.88 -21.59 3.69
CA ILE A 131 -5.16 -21.19 5.08
C ILE A 131 -3.92 -21.26 5.99
N TYR A 132 -3.01 -22.24 5.81
CA TYR A 132 -1.82 -22.37 6.65
C TYR A 132 -0.83 -21.22 6.43
N LEU A 133 -0.55 -20.87 5.18
CA LEU A 133 0.27 -19.70 4.84
C LEU A 133 -0.40 -18.41 5.30
N SER A 134 -1.73 -18.33 5.21
CA SER A 134 -2.51 -17.19 5.66
C SER A 134 -2.44 -16.99 7.17
N LEU A 135 -2.54 -18.07 7.96
CA LEU A 135 -2.35 -18.02 9.41
C LEU A 135 -0.92 -17.60 9.79
N CYS A 136 0.08 -18.02 9.01
CA CYS A 136 1.47 -17.57 9.19
C CYS A 136 1.61 -16.06 8.94
N LEU A 137 1.02 -15.55 7.85
CA LEU A 137 0.98 -14.11 7.55
C LEU A 137 0.25 -13.31 8.64
N LEU A 138 -0.89 -13.81 9.12
CA LEU A 138 -1.63 -13.18 10.21
C LEU A 138 -0.80 -13.12 11.50
N PHE A 139 -0.06 -14.20 11.81
CA PHE A 139 0.85 -14.22 12.95
C PHE A 139 1.97 -13.19 12.81
N ILE A 140 2.55 -13.03 11.61
CA ILE A 140 3.57 -12.00 11.34
C ILE A 140 3.00 -10.59 11.58
N TYR A 141 1.79 -10.31 11.10
CA TYR A 141 1.14 -9.03 11.34
C TYR A 141 0.85 -8.79 12.82
N ALA A 142 0.30 -9.79 13.52
CA ALA A 142 0.05 -9.71 14.96
C ALA A 142 1.34 -9.49 15.75
N PHE A 143 2.43 -10.16 15.36
CA PHE A 143 3.74 -9.98 15.97
C PHE A 143 4.32 -8.58 15.69
N TYR A 144 4.17 -8.07 14.47
CA TYR A 144 4.53 -6.70 14.11
C TYR A 144 3.81 -5.69 15.02
N VAL A 145 2.47 -5.79 15.10
CA VAL A 145 1.63 -4.95 15.96
C VAL A 145 2.06 -5.05 17.42
N PHE A 146 2.29 -6.27 17.92
CA PHE A 146 2.72 -6.50 19.30
C PHE A 146 4.09 -5.89 19.60
N LYS A 147 5.09 -6.10 18.72
CA LYS A 147 6.45 -5.56 18.90
C LYS A 147 6.44 -4.04 18.87
N ARG A 148 5.66 -3.46 17.96
CA ARG A 148 5.46 -2.02 17.87
C ARG A 148 4.82 -1.53 19.18
N TYR A 149 3.70 -2.11 19.60
CA TYR A 149 3.03 -1.80 20.86
C TYR A 149 3.96 -1.91 22.10
N LYS A 150 4.80 -2.95 22.18
CA LYS A 150 5.72 -3.13 23.32
C LYS A 150 6.80 -2.05 23.37
N ASN A 151 7.44 -1.74 22.24
CA ASN A 151 8.46 -0.66 22.17
C ASN A 151 7.89 0.70 22.58
N TYR A 152 6.59 0.89 22.45
CA TYR A 152 5.88 2.09 22.89
C TYR A 152 5.63 2.19 24.37
N SER A 153 5.19 1.10 25.02
CA SER A 153 4.91 1.14 26.47
C SER A 153 6.12 1.59 27.29
N SER A 154 7.31 1.43 26.72
CA SER A 154 8.61 1.88 27.25
C SER A 154 8.89 3.38 27.06
N ARG A 155 8.18 4.07 26.16
CA ARG A 155 8.29 5.51 25.85
C ARG A 155 6.97 6.19 26.23
N ARG A 156 6.91 6.88 27.38
CA ARG A 156 5.71 7.62 27.82
C ARG A 156 5.46 8.83 26.92
N ASP A 157 4.85 8.62 25.75
CA ASP A 157 4.31 9.73 24.96
C ASP A 157 2.94 10.14 25.52
N SER A 158 2.81 11.41 25.90
CA SER A 158 1.55 11.98 26.37
C SER A 158 0.61 12.21 25.18
N PHE A 159 -0.57 11.59 25.19
CA PHE A 159 -1.62 11.92 24.23
C PHE A 159 -1.93 13.42 24.26
N SER A 160 -1.97 14.05 23.09
CA SER A 160 -2.38 15.43 22.95
C SER A 160 -3.88 15.57 23.23
N LYS A 161 -4.30 16.70 23.83
CA LYS A 161 -5.74 17.06 23.98
C LYS A 161 -6.38 17.54 22.66
N ASN A 162 -5.71 17.38 21.52
CA ASN A 162 -6.21 17.82 20.22
C ASN A 162 -7.57 17.19 19.87
N ASN A 163 -8.42 18.00 19.26
CA ASN A 163 -9.76 17.61 18.87
C ASN A 163 -9.74 16.76 17.59
N VAL A 164 -10.07 15.48 17.71
CA VAL A 164 -10.11 14.53 16.57
C VAL A 164 -11.41 14.53 15.80
N LYS A 165 -12.40 15.34 16.17
CA LYS A 165 -13.70 15.36 15.50
C LYS A 165 -13.56 15.52 13.99
N ARG A 166 -12.68 16.42 13.54
CA ARG A 166 -12.43 16.64 12.11
C ARG A 166 -11.82 15.41 11.43
N GLY A 167 -10.91 14.71 12.10
CA GLY A 167 -10.31 13.48 11.59
C GLY A 167 -11.34 12.35 11.43
N ILE A 168 -12.17 12.15 12.46
CA ILE A 168 -13.25 11.16 12.43
C ILE A 168 -14.27 11.49 11.33
N ILE A 169 -14.66 12.76 11.17
CA ILE A 169 -15.58 13.18 10.11
C ILE A 169 -15.02 12.86 8.73
N TYR A 170 -13.74 13.16 8.49
CA TYR A 170 -13.10 12.83 7.21
C TYR A 170 -13.05 11.32 6.94
N LEU A 171 -12.73 10.51 7.95
CA LEU A 171 -12.75 9.05 7.82
C LEU A 171 -14.14 8.50 7.54
N LEU A 172 -15.17 9.00 8.23
CA LEU A 172 -16.54 8.55 8.04
C LEU A 172 -17.07 8.92 6.65
N ILE A 173 -16.85 10.16 6.20
CA ILE A 173 -17.29 10.61 4.88
C ILE A 173 -16.53 9.86 3.78
N GLY A 174 -15.20 9.80 3.87
CA GLY A 174 -14.36 9.12 2.89
C GLY A 174 -14.67 7.63 2.83
N GLY A 175 -14.75 6.96 3.99
CA GLY A 175 -15.09 5.54 4.08
C GLY A 175 -16.49 5.23 3.56
N PHE A 176 -17.48 6.06 3.89
CA PHE A 176 -18.83 5.92 3.34
C PHE A 176 -18.81 6.01 1.81
N LEU A 177 -18.26 7.10 1.25
CA LEU A 177 -18.14 7.25 -0.21
C LEU A 177 -17.45 6.05 -0.86
N LEU A 178 -16.34 5.61 -0.28
CA LEU A 178 -15.54 4.51 -0.80
C LEU A 178 -16.34 3.21 -0.82
N ILE A 179 -17.07 2.87 0.26
CA ILE A 179 -17.97 1.70 0.30
C ILE A 179 -19.01 1.74 -0.83
N PHE A 180 -19.66 2.88 -1.10
CA PHE A 180 -20.66 2.98 -2.16
C PHE A 180 -20.06 2.85 -3.57
N ILE A 181 -18.86 3.40 -3.80
CA ILE A 181 -18.25 3.47 -5.13
C ILE A 181 -17.50 2.18 -5.49
N THR A 182 -16.93 1.49 -4.49
CA THR A 182 -15.99 0.37 -4.68
C THR A 182 -16.57 -0.77 -5.50
N LYS A 183 -17.83 -1.15 -5.28
CA LYS A 183 -18.48 -2.22 -6.06
C LYS A 183 -18.51 -1.91 -7.56
N TYR A 184 -18.88 -0.68 -7.91
CA TYR A 184 -18.92 -0.23 -9.30
C TYR A 184 -17.51 -0.14 -9.89
N PHE A 185 -16.54 0.31 -9.08
CA PHE A 185 -15.14 0.37 -9.48
C PHE A 185 -14.59 -1.02 -9.84
N ILE A 186 -14.82 -2.03 -8.98
CA ILE A 186 -14.41 -3.42 -9.23
C ILE A 186 -15.03 -3.96 -10.52
N ILE A 187 -16.33 -3.79 -10.72
CA ILE A 187 -17.01 -4.22 -11.95
C ILE A 187 -16.41 -3.53 -13.18
N SER A 188 -16.11 -2.23 -13.07
CA SER A 188 -15.51 -1.48 -14.18
C SER A 188 -14.08 -1.95 -14.50
N VAL A 189 -13.30 -2.35 -13.49
CA VAL A 189 -11.97 -2.95 -13.66
C VAL A 189 -12.08 -4.28 -14.43
N ILE A 190 -13.00 -5.15 -14.02
CA ILE A 190 -13.23 -6.46 -14.66
C ILE A 190 -13.68 -6.28 -16.11
N ASN A 191 -14.69 -5.45 -16.34
CA ASN A 191 -15.17 -5.16 -17.70
C ASN A 191 -14.06 -4.60 -18.59
N THR A 192 -13.15 -3.80 -18.03
CA THR A 192 -12.03 -3.25 -18.78
C THR A 192 -10.99 -4.31 -19.13
N ALA A 193 -10.71 -5.25 -18.22
CA ALA A 193 -9.86 -6.39 -18.49
C ALA A 193 -10.43 -7.27 -19.63
N GLU A 194 -11.73 -7.56 -19.59
CA GLU A 194 -12.43 -8.30 -20.65
C GLU A 194 -12.38 -7.59 -22.00
N ILE A 195 -12.61 -6.27 -22.02
CA ILE A 195 -12.55 -5.45 -23.24
C ILE A 195 -11.15 -5.46 -23.85
N LEU A 196 -10.12 -5.38 -23.01
CA LEU A 196 -8.73 -5.37 -23.44
C LEU A 196 -8.19 -6.77 -23.76
N GLY A 197 -8.92 -7.82 -23.40
CA GLY A 197 -8.52 -9.22 -23.62
C GLY A 197 -7.35 -9.66 -22.74
N VAL A 198 -7.16 -9.02 -21.58
CA VAL A 198 -6.02 -9.29 -20.67
C VAL A 198 -6.51 -9.82 -19.32
N PRO A 199 -5.64 -10.47 -18.52
CA PRO A 199 -6.02 -10.97 -17.20
C PRO A 199 -6.53 -9.88 -16.26
N THR A 200 -7.61 -10.16 -15.53
CA THR A 200 -8.17 -9.26 -14.52
C THR A 200 -7.13 -8.91 -13.45
N PHE A 201 -6.28 -9.88 -13.07
CA PHE A 201 -5.18 -9.66 -12.15
C PHE A 201 -4.23 -8.55 -12.62
N LEU A 202 -3.82 -8.56 -13.90
CA LEU A 202 -2.93 -7.54 -14.47
C LEU A 202 -3.54 -6.14 -14.36
N ILE A 203 -4.77 -5.95 -14.85
CA ILE A 203 -5.44 -4.64 -14.78
C ILE A 203 -5.60 -4.17 -13.33
N THR A 204 -5.92 -5.10 -12.44
CA THR A 204 -6.09 -4.79 -11.02
C THR A 204 -4.79 -4.31 -10.39
N VAL A 205 -3.69 -5.03 -10.59
CA VAL A 205 -2.35 -4.68 -10.09
C VAL A 205 -1.91 -3.29 -10.57
N LEU A 206 -2.29 -2.92 -11.80
CA LEU A 206 -1.90 -1.63 -12.38
C LEU A 206 -2.79 -0.47 -11.92
N LEU A 207 -4.11 -0.66 -11.92
CA LEU A 207 -5.06 0.46 -11.80
C LEU A 207 -5.58 0.67 -10.38
N THR A 208 -5.77 -0.40 -9.60
CA THR A 208 -6.33 -0.25 -8.25
C THR A 208 -5.41 0.51 -7.29
N PRO A 209 -4.07 0.33 -7.30
CA PRO A 209 -3.18 1.14 -6.47
C PRO A 209 -3.14 2.59 -6.90
N LEU A 210 -3.27 2.88 -8.20
CA LEU A 210 -3.37 4.25 -8.72
C LEU A 210 -4.61 4.98 -8.23
N ALA A 211 -5.63 4.27 -7.74
CA ALA A 211 -6.80 4.89 -7.13
C ALA A 211 -6.70 4.89 -5.59
N GLY A 212 -6.39 3.74 -4.99
CA GLY A 212 -6.33 3.56 -3.53
C GLY A 212 -5.23 4.38 -2.85
N GLU A 213 -4.04 4.43 -3.45
CA GLU A 213 -2.80 4.87 -2.78
C GLU A 213 -2.41 6.32 -3.10
N LEU A 214 -3.22 7.03 -3.89
CA LEU A 214 -2.96 8.43 -4.19
C LEU A 214 -2.94 9.28 -2.92
N GLY A 215 -3.88 9.05 -2.00
CA GLY A 215 -3.93 9.72 -0.71
C GLY A 215 -2.64 9.52 0.09
N GLU A 216 -2.11 8.30 0.11
CA GLU A 216 -0.88 7.95 0.81
C GLU A 216 0.35 8.68 0.23
N ASN A 217 0.48 8.70 -1.10
CA ASN A 217 1.52 9.47 -1.78
C ASN A 217 1.41 10.98 -1.51
N LEU A 218 0.20 11.54 -1.52
CA LEU A 218 -0.02 12.95 -1.21
C LEU A 218 0.33 13.30 0.24
N ILE A 219 0.01 12.41 1.20
CA ILE A 219 0.44 12.55 2.58
C ILE A 219 1.97 12.58 2.67
N ALA A 220 2.65 11.63 2.01
CA ALA A 220 4.11 11.56 2.03
C ALA A 220 4.74 12.87 1.53
N VAL A 221 4.27 13.40 0.40
CA VAL A 221 4.70 14.70 -0.15
C VAL A 221 4.47 15.83 0.85
N LYS A 222 3.32 15.84 1.54
CA LYS A 222 2.98 16.86 2.54
C LYS A 222 3.86 16.78 3.79
N LEU A 223 4.14 15.58 4.29
CA LEU A 223 5.03 15.33 5.43
C LEU A 223 6.43 15.86 5.13
N ILE A 224 7.00 15.45 4.00
CA ILE A 224 8.32 15.92 3.53
C ILE A 224 8.30 17.44 3.32
N SER A 225 7.20 17.97 2.82
CA SER A 225 7.02 19.41 2.66
C SER A 225 6.90 20.18 3.97
N SER A 226 6.70 19.51 5.10
CA SER A 226 6.58 20.16 6.40
C SER A 226 7.93 20.20 7.14
N SER A 227 8.67 19.10 7.13
CA SER A 227 9.98 18.98 7.79
C SER A 227 10.86 17.93 7.10
N PRO A 228 12.21 18.11 7.06
CA PRO A 228 13.09 17.08 6.54
C PRO A 228 13.06 15.80 7.40
N SER A 229 12.88 15.93 8.72
CA SER A 229 12.77 14.78 9.64
C SER A 229 11.51 13.94 9.41
N ASP A 230 10.46 14.52 8.82
CA ASP A 230 9.19 13.84 8.53
C ASP A 230 9.26 12.95 7.28
N ALA A 231 10.38 13.01 6.52
CA ALA A 231 10.65 12.07 5.43
C ALA A 231 10.74 10.62 5.94
N THR A 232 11.30 10.40 7.13
CA THR A 232 11.35 9.06 7.72
C THR A 232 9.94 8.56 8.06
N THR A 233 9.07 9.44 8.58
CA THR A 233 7.66 9.10 8.84
C THR A 233 6.92 8.71 7.57
N ALA A 234 7.12 9.46 6.47
CA ALA A 234 6.52 9.13 5.18
C ALA A 234 6.92 7.72 4.71
N ILE A 235 8.19 7.34 4.86
CA ILE A 235 8.70 6.03 4.45
C ILE A 235 8.23 4.91 5.37
N ILE A 236 8.17 5.16 6.68
CA ILE A 236 7.59 4.21 7.65
C ILE A 236 6.11 3.96 7.32
N ASN A 237 5.36 4.99 6.91
CA ASN A 237 3.96 4.83 6.51
C ASN A 237 3.85 3.91 5.28
N PHE A 238 4.67 4.14 4.24
CA PHE A 238 4.72 3.25 3.07
C PHE A 238 5.05 1.81 3.46
N MET A 239 6.01 1.62 4.36
CA MET A 239 6.37 0.28 4.84
C MET A 239 5.23 -0.37 5.61
N GLY A 240 4.56 0.39 6.48
CA GLY A 240 3.45 -0.09 7.30
C GLY A 240 2.26 -0.53 6.46
N SER A 241 1.85 0.29 5.49
CA SER A 241 0.73 -0.03 4.59
C SER A 241 1.02 -1.25 3.74
N LYS A 242 2.22 -1.35 3.15
CA LYS A 242 2.59 -2.54 2.36
C LYS A 242 2.84 -3.78 3.20
N LEU A 243 3.29 -3.62 4.45
CA LEU A 243 3.37 -4.74 5.38
C LEU A 243 1.98 -5.28 5.67
N GLU A 244 1.01 -4.42 5.97
CA GLU A 244 -0.38 -4.80 6.16
C GLU A 244 -0.95 -5.53 4.94
N ASN A 245 -0.76 -4.97 3.75
CA ASN A 245 -1.20 -5.59 2.51
C ASN A 245 -0.60 -7.00 2.30
N MET A 246 0.72 -7.13 2.48
CA MET A 246 1.43 -8.41 2.32
C MET A 246 1.14 -9.42 3.44
N THR A 247 0.52 -9.01 4.54
CA THR A 247 0.28 -9.89 5.69
C THR A 247 -1.20 -10.00 6.03
N LEU A 248 -1.80 -8.96 6.60
CA LEU A 248 -3.20 -8.94 6.99
C LEU A 248 -4.13 -9.18 5.80
N LEU A 249 -4.02 -8.41 4.71
CA LEU A 249 -4.94 -8.57 3.57
C LEU A 249 -4.78 -9.93 2.90
N LEU A 250 -3.55 -10.36 2.62
CA LEU A 250 -3.30 -11.71 2.11
C LEU A 250 -3.83 -12.80 3.06
N SER A 251 -3.74 -12.61 4.37
CA SER A 251 -4.28 -13.57 5.32
C SER A 251 -5.81 -13.67 5.25
N ILE A 252 -6.51 -12.53 5.14
CA ILE A 252 -7.97 -12.48 4.99
C ILE A 252 -8.37 -13.20 3.70
N ILE A 253 -7.65 -12.93 2.62
CA ILE A 253 -7.89 -13.54 1.31
C ILE A 253 -7.74 -15.07 1.37
N GLY A 254 -6.61 -15.57 1.87
CA GLY A 254 -6.33 -17.01 1.86
C GLY A 254 -7.01 -17.82 2.98
N ILE A 255 -7.52 -17.16 4.03
CA ILE A 255 -8.47 -17.76 4.98
C ILE A 255 -9.84 -17.92 4.33
N SER A 256 -10.27 -16.94 3.51
CA SER A 256 -11.57 -16.97 2.85
C SER A 256 -11.67 -18.09 1.81
N GLN A 257 -10.63 -18.25 0.98
CA GLN A 257 -10.54 -19.34 0.02
C GLN A 257 -9.07 -19.66 -0.32
N THR A 258 -8.76 -20.93 -0.59
CA THR A 258 -7.43 -21.27 -1.16
C THR A 258 -7.36 -20.80 -2.62
N ILE A 259 -6.40 -19.93 -2.93
CA ILE A 259 -6.24 -19.35 -4.26
C ILE A 259 -5.02 -19.95 -4.96
N SER A 260 -5.19 -20.36 -6.21
CA SER A 260 -4.09 -20.73 -7.09
C SER A 260 -3.33 -19.48 -7.53
N LEU A 261 -2.01 -19.49 -7.36
CA LEU A 261 -1.13 -18.39 -7.79
C LEU A 261 -0.46 -18.66 -9.14
N ARG A 262 -0.74 -19.81 -9.77
CA ARG A 262 -0.04 -20.30 -10.95
C ARG A 262 -0.20 -19.41 -12.19
N SER A 263 -1.37 -18.79 -12.35
CA SER A 263 -1.66 -17.89 -13.48
C SER A 263 -1.09 -16.49 -13.29
N SER A 264 -0.65 -16.14 -12.08
CA SER A 264 -0.19 -14.77 -11.73
C SER A 264 1.28 -14.74 -11.32
N VAL A 265 2.07 -15.77 -11.67
CA VAL A 265 3.45 -15.93 -11.20
C VAL A 265 4.33 -14.77 -11.64
N LEU A 266 4.16 -14.29 -12.88
CA LEU A 266 4.95 -13.18 -13.41
C LEU A 266 4.71 -11.92 -12.57
N GLU A 267 3.45 -11.55 -12.38
CA GLU A 267 3.06 -10.35 -11.66
C GLU A 267 3.51 -10.41 -10.18
N LEU A 268 3.39 -11.58 -9.55
CA LEU A 268 3.86 -11.80 -8.18
C LEU A 268 5.40 -11.73 -8.07
N ILE A 269 6.14 -12.21 -9.07
CA ILE A 269 7.61 -12.05 -9.13
C ILE A 269 7.98 -10.57 -9.26
N MET A 270 7.22 -9.79 -10.04
CA MET A 270 7.48 -8.35 -10.19
C MET A 270 7.18 -7.57 -8.90
N ILE A 271 6.14 -7.96 -8.17
CA ILE A 271 5.83 -7.46 -6.82
C ILE A 271 6.99 -7.78 -5.85
N LEU A 272 7.49 -9.02 -5.85
CA LEU A 272 8.65 -9.40 -5.05
C LEU A 272 9.89 -8.59 -5.41
N PHE A 273 10.15 -8.41 -6.71
CA PHE A 273 11.31 -7.67 -7.19
C PHE A 273 11.27 -6.20 -6.76
N ALA A 274 10.11 -5.53 -6.90
CA ALA A 274 9.91 -4.16 -6.40
C ALA A 274 10.17 -4.07 -4.88
N THR A 275 9.65 -5.03 -4.13
CA THR A 275 9.82 -5.10 -2.66
C THR A 275 11.28 -5.31 -2.26
N ILE A 276 12.00 -6.20 -2.95
CA ILE A 276 13.42 -6.48 -2.69
C ILE A 276 14.30 -5.27 -3.00
N ILE A 277 14.05 -4.57 -4.11
CA ILE A 277 14.77 -3.34 -4.45
C ILE A 277 14.59 -2.29 -3.35
N PHE A 278 13.36 -2.09 -2.91
CA PHE A 278 13.05 -1.13 -1.86
C PHE A 278 13.74 -1.48 -0.55
N LEU A 279 13.69 -2.74 -0.12
CA LEU A 279 14.45 -3.21 1.06
C LEU A 279 15.96 -3.00 0.87
N GLY A 280 16.49 -3.24 -0.34
CA GLY A 280 17.89 -2.97 -0.68
C GLY A 280 18.29 -1.51 -0.49
N ILE A 281 17.45 -0.58 -0.95
CA ILE A 281 17.66 0.87 -0.80
C ILE A 281 17.61 1.30 0.67
N LEU A 282 16.73 0.72 1.49
CA LEU A 282 16.61 1.09 2.91
C LEU A 282 17.74 0.54 3.79
N LYS A 283 18.53 -0.43 3.30
CA LYS A 283 19.49 -1.19 4.11
C LYS A 283 20.56 -0.31 4.77
N ASP A 284 21.09 0.68 4.06
CA ASP A 284 22.11 1.60 4.57
C ASP A 284 21.53 2.84 5.27
N ARG A 285 20.19 2.92 5.35
CA ARG A 285 19.41 4.04 5.89
C ARG A 285 19.65 5.39 5.19
N ASN A 286 20.25 5.39 4.01
CA ASN A 286 20.63 6.60 3.28
C ASN A 286 20.07 6.54 1.87
N ILE A 287 18.84 7.04 1.67
CA ILE A 287 18.20 7.01 0.37
C ILE A 287 18.75 8.15 -0.48
N LYS A 288 19.46 7.80 -1.55
CA LYS A 288 20.05 8.77 -2.47
C LYS A 288 19.04 9.20 -3.53
N ILE A 289 19.11 10.46 -3.95
CA ILE A 289 18.29 10.96 -5.06
C ILE A 289 18.47 10.13 -6.34
N ASN A 290 19.68 9.62 -6.62
CA ASN A 290 19.94 8.77 -7.78
C ASN A 290 19.20 7.43 -7.70
N GLU A 291 19.06 6.86 -6.50
CA GLU A 291 18.25 5.65 -6.27
C GLU A 291 16.79 5.98 -6.54
N GLY A 292 16.28 7.10 -6.02
CA GLY A 292 14.93 7.59 -6.27
C GLY A 292 14.60 7.83 -7.76
N ILE A 293 15.51 8.46 -8.52
CA ILE A 293 15.33 8.66 -9.97
C ILE A 293 15.33 7.31 -10.70
N SER A 294 16.21 6.39 -10.30
CA SER A 294 16.28 5.05 -10.89
C SER A 294 14.99 4.25 -10.68
N LEU A 295 14.27 4.49 -9.57
CA LEU A 295 12.99 3.83 -9.31
C LEU A 295 11.89 4.18 -10.32
N PHE A 296 11.89 5.36 -10.93
CA PHE A 296 10.95 5.68 -12.02
C PHE A 296 11.22 4.85 -13.27
N LEU A 297 12.51 4.67 -13.59
CA LEU A 297 12.91 3.82 -14.72
C LEU A 297 12.54 2.36 -14.43
N ILE A 298 12.81 1.89 -13.20
CA ILE A 298 12.42 0.55 -12.76
C ILE A 298 10.91 0.38 -12.87
N TYR A 299 10.10 1.29 -12.31
CA TYR A 299 8.64 1.25 -12.42
C TYR A 299 8.20 1.09 -13.88
N THR A 300 8.72 1.95 -14.77
CA THR A 300 8.37 1.93 -16.20
C THR A 300 8.72 0.60 -16.85
N ILE A 301 9.90 0.05 -16.55
CA ILE A 301 10.33 -1.27 -17.03
C ILE A 301 9.41 -2.37 -16.49
N LEU A 302 9.07 -2.32 -15.20
CA LEU A 302 8.19 -3.31 -14.59
C LEU A 302 6.82 -3.31 -15.27
N ILE A 303 6.22 -2.13 -15.46
CA ILE A 303 4.93 -2.00 -16.14
C ILE A 303 5.02 -2.48 -17.59
N ALA A 304 6.09 -2.14 -18.31
CA ALA A 304 6.27 -2.58 -19.69
C ALA A 304 6.38 -4.11 -19.81
N ILE A 305 7.09 -4.77 -18.88
CA ILE A 305 7.19 -6.23 -18.80
C ILE A 305 5.82 -6.83 -18.50
N LEU A 306 5.10 -6.30 -17.51
CA LEU A 306 3.78 -6.78 -17.12
C LEU A 306 2.79 -6.71 -18.30
N ILE A 307 2.77 -5.58 -19.01
CA ILE A 307 1.92 -5.41 -20.19
C ILE A 307 2.34 -6.36 -21.32
N LYS A 308 3.65 -6.52 -21.58
CA LYS A 308 4.11 -7.33 -22.73
C LYS A 308 3.93 -8.83 -22.55
N PHE A 309 4.07 -9.34 -21.32
CA PHE A 309 4.15 -10.78 -21.05
C PHE A 309 2.95 -11.34 -20.30
N SER A 310 2.06 -10.48 -19.79
CA SER A 310 0.80 -10.92 -19.17
C SER A 310 -0.45 -10.53 -19.98
N ALA A 311 -0.33 -9.68 -21.01
CA ALA A 311 -1.41 -9.37 -21.95
C ALA A 311 -1.50 -10.37 -23.11
#